data_AF-A0A5C4S4K9-F1
#
_entry.id   AF-A0A5C4S4K9-F1
#
_cell.length_a   1.000
_cell.length_b   1.000
_cell.length_c   1.000
_cell.angle_alpha   90.00
_cell.angle_beta   90.00
_cell.angle_gamma   90.00
#
_symmetry.space_group_name_H-M   'P 1'
#
loop_
_entity.id
_entity.type
_entity.pdbx_description
1 polymer ?
#
loop_
_entity_poly.entity_id
_entity_poly.type
_entity_poly.pdbx_seq_one_letter_code
_entity_poly.pdbx_strand_id
1 'polypeptide(L)'
;MAWASSGTVSVTNGSTTVTGSGTSWYGGLQNGWGLVGPDGRVYEILTVDDAATLTLKTPYQGATAGGQVYAAFPTGSLTADLTASLQALIANYQGVYDTIGQGRFTGDVVFDGDRDTGMGNPSSNEVALKAGGDWQLRLAGGQASGAAVQATAADAGAGKLLRVGAGGLLATSPPILADPMQIDAPAGLYSIDTSDGWPFLGALLQLRRNAGRGVQIAARGSSSAPNASSEILVRTSGNSFGGWAQFVHSENLLGTVSQSGGAPTGAVIERG
;
A
#
# COMPACT_ATOMS: atom_id res chain seq x y z
N MET A 1 32.09 29.61 -40.71
CA MET A 1 31.17 28.71 -41.46
C MET A 1 30.70 29.47 -42.68
N ALA A 2 30.91 28.94 -43.88
CA ALA A 2 30.40 29.54 -45.12
C ALA A 2 28.96 29.05 -45.35
N TRP A 3 28.10 29.90 -45.91
CA TRP A 3 26.74 29.54 -46.32
C TRP A 3 26.79 28.46 -47.42
N ALA A 4 25.81 27.56 -47.44
CA ALA A 4 25.74 26.49 -48.44
C ALA A 4 25.40 27.07 -49.81
N SER A 5 26.31 26.94 -50.77
CA SER A 5 26.20 27.56 -52.10
C SER A 5 26.66 26.66 -53.26
N SER A 6 26.84 25.35 -53.02
CA SER A 6 27.25 24.40 -54.06
C SER A 6 26.14 24.20 -55.09
N GLY A 7 26.50 24.25 -56.38
CA GLY A 7 25.56 24.12 -57.49
C GLY A 7 24.86 25.43 -57.85
N THR A 8 23.75 25.32 -58.57
CA THR A 8 22.95 26.46 -59.02
C THR A 8 21.46 26.20 -58.79
N VAL A 9 20.66 27.26 -58.76
CA VAL A 9 19.19 27.19 -58.63
C VAL A 9 18.50 27.68 -59.88
N SER A 10 17.33 27.11 -60.13
CA SER A 10 16.32 27.64 -61.04
C SER A 10 15.04 27.95 -60.26
N VAL A 11 14.54 29.16 -60.46
CA VAL A 11 13.43 29.76 -59.73
C VAL A 11 12.45 30.36 -60.73
N THR A 12 11.16 30.22 -60.45
CA THR A 12 10.08 30.76 -61.28
C THR A 12 9.29 31.78 -60.48
N ASN A 13 9.07 32.97 -61.05
CA ASN A 13 8.26 34.01 -60.41
C ASN A 13 6.87 33.45 -60.05
N GLY A 14 6.45 33.66 -58.80
CA GLY A 14 5.17 33.20 -58.29
C GLY A 14 5.11 31.72 -57.91
N SER A 15 6.20 30.97 -58.06
CA SER A 15 6.31 29.56 -57.62
C SER A 15 6.99 29.46 -56.25
N THR A 16 6.60 28.48 -55.45
CA THR A 16 7.30 28.10 -54.22
C THR A 16 8.40 27.07 -54.48
N THR A 17 8.39 26.38 -55.61
CA THR A 17 9.37 25.33 -55.91
C THR A 17 10.67 25.92 -56.43
N VAL A 18 11.79 25.45 -55.87
CA VAL A 18 13.15 25.75 -56.34
C VAL A 18 13.81 24.45 -56.74
N THR A 19 14.36 24.43 -57.95
CA THR A 19 15.08 23.26 -58.48
C THR A 19 16.56 23.57 -58.58
N GLY A 20 17.40 22.70 -58.02
CA GLY A 20 18.84 22.78 -58.00
C GLY A 20 19.48 21.95 -59.11
N SER A 21 20.67 22.36 -59.52
CA SER A 21 21.56 21.58 -60.38
C SER A 21 22.95 21.53 -59.76
N GLY A 22 23.50 20.32 -59.60
CA GLY A 22 24.75 20.11 -58.85
C GLY A 22 24.63 20.37 -57.34
N THR A 23 23.41 20.28 -56.81
CA THR A 23 23.09 20.47 -55.38
C THR A 23 22.95 19.12 -54.68
N SER A 24 23.08 19.12 -53.35
CA SER A 24 22.83 17.95 -52.48
C SER A 24 22.09 18.39 -51.22
N TRP A 25 20.89 18.96 -51.37
CA TRP A 25 20.19 19.63 -50.27
C TRP A 25 19.65 18.68 -49.21
N TYR A 26 19.20 17.49 -49.60
CA TYR A 26 18.69 16.50 -48.65
C TYR A 26 19.74 16.10 -47.62
N GLY A 27 19.41 16.28 -46.34
CA GLY A 27 20.33 16.06 -45.20
C GLY A 27 21.37 17.17 -44.97
N GLY A 28 21.53 18.11 -45.90
CA GLY A 28 22.46 19.25 -45.78
C GLY A 28 21.78 20.58 -45.43
N LEU A 29 20.55 20.80 -45.91
CA LEU A 29 19.67 21.90 -45.52
C LEU A 29 18.52 21.35 -44.67
N GLN A 30 17.91 22.20 -43.84
CA GLN A 30 16.74 21.82 -43.04
C GLN A 30 15.59 22.82 -43.23
N ASN A 31 14.39 22.37 -42.93
CA ASN A 31 13.21 23.20 -42.88
C ASN A 31 13.43 24.38 -41.91
N GLY A 32 12.91 25.55 -42.26
CA GLY A 32 13.08 26.79 -41.51
C GLY A 32 14.39 27.53 -41.79
N TRP A 33 15.34 26.96 -42.55
CA TRP A 33 16.55 27.67 -42.99
C TRP A 33 16.21 28.79 -43.98
N GLY A 34 17.09 29.78 -44.08
CA GLY A 34 16.99 30.87 -45.04
C GLY A 34 17.70 30.51 -46.34
N LEU A 35 17.07 30.78 -47.47
CA LEU A 35 17.65 30.71 -48.81
C LEU A 35 17.70 32.13 -49.41
N VAL A 36 18.89 32.58 -49.78
CA VAL A 36 19.09 33.81 -50.55
C VAL A 36 18.88 33.47 -52.02
N GLY A 37 17.81 34.00 -52.59
CA GLY A 37 17.48 33.84 -54.01
C GLY A 37 18.37 34.69 -54.92
N PRO A 38 18.34 34.47 -56.25
CA PRO A 38 19.10 35.25 -57.23
C PRO A 38 18.73 36.74 -57.26
N ASP A 39 17.53 37.09 -56.78
CA ASP A 39 17.05 38.45 -56.59
C ASP A 39 17.63 39.14 -55.34
N GLY A 40 18.49 38.46 -54.58
CA GLY A 40 19.11 38.96 -53.35
C GLY A 40 18.20 38.93 -52.12
N ARG A 41 16.98 38.39 -52.24
CA ARG A 41 16.03 38.29 -51.12
C ARG A 41 16.17 36.98 -50.37
N VAL A 42 15.78 36.98 -49.09
CA VAL A 42 15.75 35.78 -48.26
C VAL A 42 14.35 35.17 -48.28
N TYR A 43 14.28 33.87 -48.51
CA TYR A 43 13.07 33.05 -48.46
C TYR A 43 13.25 31.94 -47.42
N GLU A 44 12.20 31.62 -46.65
CA GLU A 44 12.20 30.49 -45.72
C GLU A 44 11.97 29.19 -46.49
N ILE A 45 12.84 28.19 -46.27
CA ILE A 45 12.66 26.84 -46.81
C ILE A 45 11.58 26.14 -45.98
N LEU A 46 10.45 25.80 -46.60
CA LEU A 46 9.36 25.07 -45.94
C LEU A 46 9.69 23.58 -45.81
N THR A 47 10.14 22.97 -46.90
CA THR A 47 10.58 21.56 -46.96
C THR A 47 11.77 21.42 -47.89
N VAL A 48 12.66 20.49 -47.57
CA VAL A 48 13.67 19.98 -48.49
C VAL A 48 13.16 18.64 -49.00
N ASP A 49 12.68 18.63 -50.24
CA ASP A 49 11.92 17.51 -50.78
C ASP A 49 12.86 16.39 -51.25
N ASP A 50 13.99 16.75 -51.87
CA ASP A 50 15.06 15.83 -52.26
C ASP A 50 16.43 16.54 -52.41
N ALA A 51 17.41 15.89 -53.03
CA ALA A 51 18.77 16.43 -53.22
C ALA A 51 18.83 17.69 -54.11
N ALA A 52 17.83 17.90 -54.96
CA ALA A 52 17.75 18.94 -55.98
C ALA A 52 16.40 19.69 -56.00
N THR A 53 15.47 19.39 -55.11
CA THR A 53 14.19 20.10 -55.02
C THR A 53 13.91 20.52 -53.60
N LEU A 54 13.49 21.78 -53.44
CA LEU A 54 12.96 22.29 -52.18
C LEU A 54 11.73 23.17 -52.44
N THR A 55 10.94 23.34 -51.40
CA THR A 55 9.76 24.19 -51.41
C THR A 55 9.97 25.36 -50.46
N LEU A 56 9.75 26.58 -50.94
CA LEU A 56 9.73 27.81 -50.16
C LEU A 56 8.38 27.99 -49.49
N LYS A 57 8.38 28.61 -48.30
CA LYS A 57 7.14 28.92 -47.57
C LYS A 57 6.31 30.02 -48.24
N THR A 58 6.99 30.95 -48.92
CA THR A 58 6.37 32.02 -49.70
C THR A 58 6.83 31.93 -51.15
N PRO A 59 5.99 32.32 -52.13
CA PRO A 59 6.38 32.30 -53.54
C PRO A 59 7.58 33.20 -53.85
N TYR A 60 8.44 32.78 -54.77
CA TYR A 60 9.56 33.57 -55.26
C TYR A 60 9.08 34.83 -56.00
N GLN A 61 9.65 35.99 -55.66
CA GLN A 61 9.16 37.30 -56.12
C GLN A 61 10.06 37.95 -57.19
N GLY A 62 11.23 37.37 -57.46
CA GLY A 62 12.16 37.86 -58.49
C GLY A 62 11.77 37.43 -59.91
N ALA A 63 12.53 37.88 -60.90
CA ALA A 63 12.36 37.41 -62.28
C ALA A 63 12.69 35.91 -62.39
N THR A 64 11.92 35.18 -63.18
CA THR A 64 12.20 33.76 -63.50
C THR A 64 13.60 33.62 -64.07
N ALA A 65 14.43 32.77 -63.47
CA ALA A 65 15.83 32.61 -63.83
C ALA A 65 16.31 31.18 -63.54
N GLY A 66 17.18 30.67 -64.40
CA GLY A 66 17.82 29.35 -64.26
C GLY A 66 19.33 29.45 -64.14
N GLY A 67 19.96 28.44 -63.54
CA GLY A 67 21.41 28.33 -63.42
C GLY A 67 22.07 29.43 -62.58
N GLN A 68 21.35 30.00 -61.62
CA GLN A 68 21.81 31.13 -60.81
C GLN A 68 22.51 30.67 -59.53
N VAL A 69 23.37 31.55 -58.99
CA VAL A 69 24.00 31.33 -57.69
C VAL A 69 22.98 31.55 -56.58
N TYR A 70 23.13 30.80 -55.48
CA TYR A 70 22.33 30.93 -54.27
C TYR A 70 23.23 30.79 -53.04
N ALA A 71 22.66 31.10 -51.88
CA ALA A 71 23.27 30.72 -50.60
C ALA A 71 22.18 30.34 -49.61
N ALA A 72 22.42 29.33 -48.78
CA ALA A 72 21.51 28.92 -47.72
C ALA A 72 22.19 28.91 -46.36
N PHE A 73 21.46 29.29 -45.31
CA PHE A 73 21.98 29.43 -43.96
C PHE A 73 20.96 28.99 -42.88
N PRO A 74 21.43 28.43 -41.76
CA PRO A 74 20.56 28.09 -40.64
C PRO A 74 19.95 29.34 -40.02
N THR A 75 18.66 29.29 -39.69
CA THR A 75 17.99 30.34 -38.90
C THR A 75 17.95 29.96 -37.42
N GLY A 76 17.75 30.95 -36.54
CA GLY A 76 17.61 30.71 -35.10
C GLY A 76 16.30 30.03 -34.69
N SER A 77 15.38 29.72 -35.62
CA SER A 77 14.07 29.13 -35.32
C SER A 77 14.20 27.75 -34.66
N LEU A 78 15.09 26.90 -35.17
CA LEU A 78 15.34 25.58 -34.59
C LEU A 78 15.93 25.69 -33.17
N THR A 79 16.77 26.70 -32.93
CA THR A 79 17.31 27.00 -31.60
C THR A 79 16.22 27.48 -30.65
N ALA A 80 15.23 28.25 -31.15
CA ALA A 80 14.09 28.70 -30.36
C ALA A 80 13.19 27.52 -29.96
N ASP A 81 12.88 26.60 -30.88
CA ASP A 81 12.07 25.40 -30.59
C ASP A 81 12.77 24.46 -29.60
N LEU A 82 14.09 24.26 -29.74
CA LEU A 82 14.88 23.50 -28.77
C LEU A 82 14.90 24.19 -27.41
N THR A 83 15.05 25.51 -27.37
CA THR A 83 15.03 26.29 -26.12
C THR A 83 13.68 26.13 -25.42
N ALA A 84 12.57 26.21 -26.16
CA ALA A 84 11.23 26.00 -25.61
C ALA A 84 11.05 24.58 -25.06
N SER A 85 11.52 23.56 -25.79
CA SER A 85 11.46 22.16 -25.36
C SER A 85 12.30 21.92 -24.11
N LEU A 86 13.50 22.50 -24.03
CA LEU A 86 14.37 22.42 -22.87
C LEU A 86 13.78 23.14 -21.65
N GLN A 87 13.17 24.32 -21.84
CA GLN A 87 12.47 25.04 -20.77
C GLN A 87 11.30 24.21 -20.22
N ALA A 88 10.52 23.54 -21.08
CA ALA A 88 9.44 22.64 -20.66
C ALA A 88 9.98 21.44 -19.86
N LEU A 89 11.08 20.83 -20.30
CA LEU A 89 11.74 19.75 -19.56
C LEU A 89 12.21 20.21 -18.18
N ILE A 90 12.87 21.37 -18.11
CA ILE A 90 13.35 21.95 -16.85
C ILE A 90 12.17 22.21 -15.91
N ALA A 91 11.08 22.79 -16.39
CA ALA A 91 9.89 23.04 -15.59
C ALA A 91 9.26 21.74 -15.05
N ASN A 92 9.15 20.70 -15.88
CA ASN A 92 8.65 19.40 -15.46
C ASN A 92 9.54 18.75 -14.39
N TYR A 93 10.86 18.80 -14.59
CA TYR A 93 11.81 18.26 -13.62
C TYR A 93 11.83 19.07 -12.32
N GLN A 94 11.63 20.39 -12.39
CA GLN A 94 11.52 21.23 -11.21
C GLN A 94 10.35 20.78 -10.31
N GLY A 95 9.22 20.42 -10.91
CA GLY A 95 8.09 19.83 -10.18
C GLY A 95 8.45 18.52 -9.46
N VAL A 96 9.23 17.64 -10.11
CA VAL A 96 9.74 16.41 -9.49
C VAL A 96 10.69 16.75 -8.33
N TYR A 97 11.65 17.65 -8.56
CA TYR A 97 12.64 18.04 -7.56
C TYR A 97 11.99 18.64 -6.32
N ASP A 98 11.03 19.57 -6.48
CA ASP A 98 10.38 20.29 -5.37
C ASP A 98 9.42 19.39 -4.55
N THR A 99 8.95 18.28 -5.13
CA THR A 99 8.00 17.35 -4.52
C THR A 99 8.65 16.02 -4.14
N ILE A 100 8.48 14.98 -4.95
CA ILE A 100 8.95 13.62 -4.69
C ILE A 100 10.48 13.56 -4.52
N GLY A 101 11.23 14.44 -5.20
CA GLY A 101 12.68 14.59 -5.04
C GLY A 101 13.11 15.09 -3.66
N GLN A 102 12.24 15.84 -2.95
CA GLN A 102 12.40 16.21 -1.54
C GLN A 102 11.69 15.22 -0.58
N GLY A 103 11.19 14.08 -1.07
CA GLY A 103 10.38 13.15 -0.27
C GLY A 103 8.99 13.68 0.09
N ARG A 104 8.49 14.71 -0.60
CA ARG A 104 7.17 15.31 -0.40
C ARG A 104 6.20 14.77 -1.45
N PHE A 105 5.44 13.75 -1.09
CA PHE A 105 4.42 13.16 -1.96
C PHE A 105 3.16 14.03 -1.95
N THR A 106 2.63 14.33 -3.14
CA THR A 106 1.41 15.12 -3.32
C THR A 106 0.14 14.26 -3.35
N GLY A 107 0.30 12.94 -3.35
CA GLY A 107 -0.76 11.95 -3.28
C GLY A 107 -0.26 10.64 -2.70
N ASP A 108 -1.07 9.59 -2.78
CA ASP A 108 -0.74 8.27 -2.27
C ASP A 108 0.45 7.64 -3.01
N VAL A 109 1.26 6.88 -2.29
CA VAL A 109 2.29 6.00 -2.84
C VAL A 109 1.64 4.66 -3.15
N VAL A 110 1.45 4.39 -4.45
CA VAL A 110 0.71 3.21 -4.96
C VAL A 110 1.47 2.53 -6.08
N PHE A 111 1.07 1.32 -6.44
CA PHE A 111 1.59 0.62 -7.62
C PHE A 111 0.83 1.07 -8.88
N ASP A 112 1.49 1.11 -10.04
CA ASP A 112 0.87 1.64 -11.26
C ASP A 112 -0.34 0.82 -11.76
N GLY A 113 -0.25 -0.51 -11.64
CA GLY A 113 -1.34 -1.43 -11.98
C GLY A 113 -2.38 -1.62 -10.88
N ASP A 114 -2.14 -1.09 -9.68
CA ASP A 114 -2.98 -1.23 -8.50
C ASP A 114 -2.94 0.09 -7.70
N ARG A 115 -3.65 1.08 -8.23
CA ARG A 115 -3.67 2.45 -7.67
C ARG A 115 -4.61 2.60 -6.47
N ASP A 116 -5.31 1.54 -6.09
CA ASP A 116 -6.20 1.52 -4.93
C ASP A 116 -5.55 0.89 -3.68
N THR A 117 -4.32 0.39 -3.82
CA THR A 117 -3.54 -0.22 -2.75
C THR A 117 -2.21 0.51 -2.56
N GLY A 118 -1.87 0.86 -1.32
CA GLY A 118 -0.64 1.59 -1.03
C GLY A 118 -0.62 2.29 0.33
N MET A 119 0.09 3.42 0.38
CA MET A 119 0.25 4.25 1.59
C MET A 119 -0.10 5.70 1.31
N GLY A 120 -0.71 6.38 2.27
CA GLY A 120 -1.13 7.77 2.07
C GLY A 120 -1.48 8.52 3.34
N ASN A 121 -1.98 9.74 3.15
CA ASN A 121 -2.37 10.68 4.19
C ASN A 121 -3.87 11.08 4.04
N PRO A 122 -4.81 10.25 4.52
CA PRO A 122 -6.25 10.47 4.31
C PRO A 122 -6.79 11.78 4.86
N SER A 123 -6.13 12.35 5.87
CA SER A 123 -6.43 13.66 6.42
C SER A 123 -5.17 14.34 6.98
N SER A 124 -5.32 15.56 7.50
CA SER A 124 -4.20 16.28 8.12
C SER A 124 -3.69 15.55 9.36
N ASN A 125 -2.37 15.42 9.48
CA ASN A 125 -1.69 14.72 10.58
C ASN A 125 -2.06 13.23 10.72
N GLU A 126 -2.36 12.59 9.58
CA GLU A 126 -2.73 11.18 9.51
C GLU A 126 -1.87 10.42 8.50
N VAL A 127 -1.48 9.20 8.85
CA VAL A 127 -0.82 8.25 7.94
C VAL A 127 -1.61 6.95 7.91
N ALA A 128 -1.75 6.33 6.73
CA ALA A 128 -2.56 5.14 6.58
C ALA A 128 -2.05 4.16 5.51
N LEU A 129 -2.43 2.91 5.67
CA LEU A 129 -2.29 1.83 4.70
C LEU A 129 -3.65 1.57 4.03
N LYS A 130 -3.67 1.52 2.70
CA LYS A 130 -4.85 1.30 1.86
C LYS A 130 -4.75 -0.03 1.13
N ALA A 131 -5.87 -0.73 1.02
CA ALA A 131 -6.01 -1.89 0.14
C ALA A 131 -7.42 -1.94 -0.44
N GLY A 132 -7.54 -2.08 -1.76
CA GLY A 132 -8.83 -2.13 -2.44
C GLY A 132 -9.66 -0.86 -2.29
N GLY A 133 -9.00 0.31 -2.21
CA GLY A 133 -9.65 1.61 -2.02
C GLY A 133 -9.95 1.97 -0.56
N ASP A 134 -9.96 0.99 0.35
CA ASP A 134 -10.30 1.17 1.76
C ASP A 134 -9.08 1.34 2.65
N TRP A 135 -9.15 2.30 3.58
CA TRP A 135 -8.12 2.52 4.60
C TRP A 135 -8.20 1.43 5.68
N GLN A 136 -7.28 0.48 5.62
CA GLN A 136 -7.25 -0.69 6.50
C GLN A 136 -6.71 -0.33 7.88
N LEU A 137 -5.58 0.36 7.92
CA LEU A 137 -4.93 0.83 9.15
C LEU A 137 -4.61 2.32 9.01
N ARG A 138 -5.04 3.09 9.99
CA ARG A 138 -4.91 4.55 10.05
C ARG A 138 -4.30 4.93 11.39
N LEU A 139 -3.41 5.91 11.40
CA LEU A 139 -2.78 6.45 12.60
C LEU A 139 -2.95 7.96 12.61
N ALA A 140 -3.73 8.48 13.57
CA ALA A 140 -3.99 9.90 13.75
C ALA A 140 -4.04 10.24 15.25
N GLY A 141 -3.35 11.31 15.67
CA GLY A 141 -3.40 11.77 17.07
C GLY A 141 -3.00 10.71 18.11
N GLY A 142 -2.12 9.76 17.75
CA GLY A 142 -1.71 8.65 18.61
C GLY A 142 -2.72 7.49 18.70
N GLN A 143 -3.79 7.51 17.91
CA GLN A 143 -4.81 6.46 17.87
C GLN A 143 -4.76 5.66 16.57
N ALA A 144 -4.88 4.34 16.68
CA ALA A 144 -5.05 3.45 15.55
C ALA A 144 -6.54 3.28 15.21
N SER A 145 -6.87 3.33 13.92
CA SER A 145 -8.23 3.10 13.40
C SER A 145 -8.17 2.48 12.00
N GLY A 146 -9.31 2.39 11.31
CA GLY A 146 -9.42 1.80 9.96
C GLY A 146 -10.18 0.47 9.96
N ALA A 147 -10.41 -0.07 8.76
CA ALA A 147 -11.24 -1.25 8.58
C ALA A 147 -10.70 -2.50 9.30
N ALA A 148 -9.37 -2.64 9.44
CA ALA A 148 -8.73 -3.76 10.13
C ALA A 148 -8.64 -3.56 11.66
N VAL A 149 -8.93 -2.38 12.19
CA VAL A 149 -8.90 -2.11 13.64
C VAL A 149 -10.29 -2.26 14.23
N GLN A 150 -10.36 -2.78 15.46
CA GLN A 150 -11.60 -2.89 16.20
C GLN A 150 -12.18 -1.48 16.45
N ALA A 151 -13.36 -1.18 15.88
CA ALA A 151 -13.95 0.16 15.96
C ALA A 151 -14.69 0.40 17.28
N THR A 152 -15.25 -0.66 17.88
CA THR A 152 -15.99 -0.61 19.14
C THR A 152 -15.76 -1.88 19.97
N ALA A 153 -16.09 -1.84 21.26
CA ALA A 153 -15.98 -3.01 22.14
C ALA A 153 -16.81 -4.24 21.68
N ALA A 154 -17.75 -4.07 20.76
CA ALA A 154 -18.61 -5.13 20.21
C ALA A 154 -18.29 -5.49 18.74
N ASP A 155 -17.21 -4.95 18.16
CA ASP A 155 -16.86 -5.16 16.75
C ASP A 155 -16.37 -6.60 16.49
N ALA A 156 -17.32 -7.45 16.09
CA ALA A 156 -17.11 -8.83 15.68
C ALA A 156 -16.98 -8.98 14.16
N GLY A 157 -16.55 -7.94 13.43
CA GLY A 157 -16.26 -8.01 12.00
C GLY A 157 -15.12 -8.98 11.66
N ALA A 158 -15.16 -9.60 10.49
CA ALA A 158 -14.04 -10.40 9.99
C ALA A 158 -12.85 -9.49 9.61
N GLY A 159 -11.63 -10.04 9.62
CA GLY A 159 -10.42 -9.31 9.20
C GLY A 159 -9.86 -8.31 10.20
N LYS A 160 -10.43 -8.20 11.41
CA LYS A 160 -9.91 -7.34 12.48
C LYS A 160 -8.62 -7.91 13.06
N LEU A 161 -7.67 -7.03 13.41
CA LEU A 161 -6.42 -7.37 14.11
C LEU A 161 -6.70 -8.12 15.43
N LEU A 162 -7.71 -7.67 16.15
CA LEU A 162 -8.35 -8.42 17.23
C LEU A 162 -9.86 -8.33 17.08
N ARG A 163 -10.48 -9.42 16.64
CA ARG A 163 -11.94 -9.52 16.52
C ARG A 163 -12.56 -9.84 17.88
N VAL A 164 -13.65 -9.16 18.24
CA VAL A 164 -14.43 -9.51 19.44
C VAL A 164 -14.92 -10.95 19.36
N GLY A 165 -14.62 -11.73 20.39
CA GLY A 165 -14.96 -13.14 20.50
C GLY A 165 -14.00 -14.10 19.81
N ALA A 166 -12.93 -13.62 19.17
CA ALA A 166 -11.86 -14.50 18.68
C ALA A 166 -11.24 -15.26 19.86
N GLY A 167 -11.38 -16.60 19.86
CA GLY A 167 -10.97 -17.44 20.99
C GLY A 167 -11.65 -17.08 22.32
N GLY A 168 -12.83 -16.46 22.27
CA GLY A 168 -13.57 -15.98 23.44
C GLY A 168 -13.05 -14.68 24.07
N LEU A 169 -12.00 -14.07 23.52
CA LEU A 169 -11.46 -12.82 24.04
C LEU A 169 -12.40 -11.64 23.73
N LEU A 170 -12.59 -10.73 24.69
CA LEU A 170 -13.50 -9.57 24.61
C LEU A 170 -14.99 -9.91 24.40
N ALA A 171 -15.38 -11.19 24.41
CA ALA A 171 -16.78 -11.58 24.25
C ALA A 171 -17.57 -11.34 25.54
N THR A 172 -18.79 -10.80 25.39
CA THR A 172 -19.81 -10.82 26.45
C THR A 172 -20.34 -12.23 26.71
N SER A 173 -20.32 -13.09 25.68
CA SER A 173 -20.67 -14.51 25.77
C SER A 173 -19.61 -15.32 25.02
N PRO A 174 -18.62 -15.88 25.73
CA PRO A 174 -17.61 -16.75 25.13
C PRO A 174 -18.25 -17.98 24.47
N PRO A 175 -17.63 -18.55 23.42
CA PRO A 175 -18.15 -19.74 22.76
C PRO A 175 -18.30 -20.90 23.75
N ILE A 176 -19.35 -21.70 23.57
CA ILE A 176 -19.59 -22.91 24.36
C ILE A 176 -18.63 -24.00 23.88
N LEU A 177 -17.90 -24.63 24.81
CA LEU A 177 -17.16 -25.86 24.52
C LEU A 177 -18.03 -27.07 24.88
N ALA A 178 -18.83 -27.53 23.91
CA ALA A 178 -19.89 -28.51 24.16
C ALA A 178 -19.39 -29.95 24.43
N ASP A 179 -18.19 -30.32 24.00
CA ASP A 179 -17.64 -31.66 24.26
C ASP A 179 -16.52 -31.58 25.32
N PRO A 180 -16.77 -32.03 26.56
CA PRO A 180 -15.74 -32.10 27.59
C PRO A 180 -14.57 -33.01 27.22
N MET A 181 -14.73 -33.95 26.29
CA MET A 181 -13.69 -34.89 25.86
C MET A 181 -12.94 -34.43 24.61
N GLN A 182 -13.21 -33.22 24.09
CA GLN A 182 -12.52 -32.66 22.94
C GLN A 182 -11.05 -32.34 23.25
N ILE A 183 -10.16 -33.30 22.98
CA ILE A 183 -8.73 -33.25 23.31
C ILE A 183 -7.99 -32.07 22.65
N ASP A 184 -8.42 -31.70 21.45
CA ASP A 184 -7.77 -30.69 20.61
C ASP A 184 -8.61 -29.40 20.45
N ALA A 185 -9.46 -29.08 21.43
CA ALA A 185 -10.14 -27.78 21.49
C ALA A 185 -9.13 -26.63 21.37
N PRO A 186 -9.36 -25.61 20.51
CA PRO A 186 -8.44 -24.48 20.36
C PRO A 186 -8.14 -23.79 21.70
N ALA A 187 -6.95 -23.21 21.83
CA ALA A 187 -6.67 -22.40 23.02
C ALA A 187 -7.60 -21.18 23.05
N GLY A 188 -8.13 -20.84 24.22
CA GLY A 188 -9.10 -19.77 24.35
C GLY A 188 -9.87 -19.77 25.65
N LEU A 189 -10.82 -18.86 25.71
CA LEU A 189 -11.81 -18.69 26.78
C LEU A 189 -13.14 -19.25 26.29
N TYR A 190 -13.77 -20.09 27.11
CA TYR A 190 -15.01 -20.77 26.77
C TYR A 190 -16.01 -20.66 27.89
N SER A 191 -17.29 -20.79 27.54
CA SER A 191 -18.34 -21.17 28.48
C SER A 191 -18.49 -22.70 28.47
N ILE A 192 -18.86 -23.26 29.62
CA ILE A 192 -19.08 -24.70 29.82
C ILE A 192 -20.37 -24.90 30.58
N ASP A 193 -21.10 -25.99 30.29
CA ASP A 193 -22.42 -26.27 30.85
C ASP A 193 -22.49 -27.70 31.42
N THR A 194 -23.19 -27.88 32.55
CA THR A 194 -23.42 -29.21 33.13
C THR A 194 -24.20 -30.14 32.21
N SER A 195 -25.09 -29.60 31.38
CA SER A 195 -25.90 -30.38 30.43
C SER A 195 -25.03 -31.09 29.38
N ASP A 196 -23.86 -30.53 29.10
CA ASP A 196 -22.84 -31.09 28.22
C ASP A 196 -21.89 -32.08 28.93
N GLY A 197 -22.08 -32.34 30.23
CA GLY A 197 -21.25 -33.25 31.02
C GLY A 197 -20.01 -32.60 31.65
N TRP A 198 -19.93 -31.27 31.68
CA TRP A 198 -18.93 -30.56 32.49
C TRP A 198 -19.25 -30.64 33.99
N PRO A 199 -18.23 -30.51 34.87
CA PRO A 199 -18.44 -30.56 36.32
C PRO A 199 -19.45 -29.54 36.85
N PHE A 200 -19.55 -28.39 36.18
CA PHE A 200 -20.46 -27.30 36.49
C PHE A 200 -20.68 -26.37 35.30
N LEU A 201 -21.72 -25.53 35.38
CA LEU A 201 -21.89 -24.36 34.54
C LEU A 201 -20.87 -23.29 34.96
N GLY A 202 -20.09 -22.77 34.01
CA GLY A 202 -19.03 -21.82 34.32
C GLY A 202 -18.20 -21.37 33.13
N ALA A 203 -17.00 -20.86 33.43
CA ALA A 203 -16.01 -20.45 32.45
C ALA A 203 -14.83 -21.42 32.42
N LEU A 204 -14.19 -21.53 31.27
CA LEU A 204 -13.04 -22.40 31.05
C LEU A 204 -11.93 -21.63 30.33
N LEU A 205 -10.72 -21.73 30.87
CA LEU A 205 -9.49 -21.39 30.17
C LEU A 205 -8.87 -22.67 29.60
N GLN A 206 -8.82 -22.76 28.27
CA GLN A 206 -8.15 -23.83 27.54
C GLN A 206 -6.74 -23.38 27.16
N LEU A 207 -5.73 -23.99 27.77
CA LEU A 207 -4.32 -23.77 27.44
C LEU A 207 -3.76 -24.98 26.69
N ARG A 208 -2.94 -24.72 25.69
CA ARG A 208 -2.34 -25.76 24.86
C ARG A 208 -0.83 -25.66 24.84
N ARG A 209 -0.18 -26.83 24.91
CA ARG A 209 1.23 -26.97 24.57
C ARG A 209 1.40 -27.39 23.11
N ASN A 210 0.67 -28.43 22.68
CA ASN A 210 0.68 -29.00 21.32
C ASN A 210 -0.49 -29.99 21.16
N ALA A 211 -0.57 -30.71 20.02
CA ALA A 211 -1.57 -31.77 19.76
C ALA A 211 -1.68 -32.75 20.95
N GLY A 212 -2.90 -33.02 21.40
CA GLY A 212 -3.21 -33.89 22.54
C GLY A 212 -2.94 -33.30 23.94
N ARG A 213 -1.99 -32.37 24.06
CA ARG A 213 -1.43 -31.93 25.35
C ARG A 213 -1.78 -30.50 25.73
N GLY A 214 -2.39 -30.34 26.89
CA GLY A 214 -2.82 -29.05 27.40
C GLY A 214 -3.23 -29.07 28.86
N VAL A 215 -3.73 -27.92 29.31
CA VAL A 215 -4.27 -27.69 30.65
C VAL A 215 -5.63 -27.03 30.48
N GLN A 216 -6.60 -27.52 31.22
CA GLN A 216 -7.90 -26.89 31.37
C GLN A 216 -8.06 -26.38 32.78
N ILE A 217 -8.49 -25.12 32.90
CA ILE A 217 -8.82 -24.49 34.17
C ILE A 217 -10.28 -24.08 34.07
N ALA A 218 -11.16 -24.80 34.75
CA ALA A 218 -12.58 -24.49 34.84
C ALA A 218 -12.84 -23.73 36.14
N ALA A 219 -13.66 -22.68 36.07
CA ALA A 219 -14.03 -21.90 37.24
C ALA A 219 -15.52 -21.55 37.21
N ARG A 220 -16.15 -21.57 38.37
CA ARG A 220 -17.49 -21.01 38.59
C ARG A 220 -17.51 -20.10 39.81
N GLY A 221 -18.34 -19.06 39.73
CA GLY A 221 -18.80 -18.32 40.90
C GLY A 221 -20.16 -18.86 41.36
N SER A 222 -20.52 -18.67 42.61
CA SER A 222 -21.89 -18.93 43.05
C SER A 222 -22.82 -17.79 42.57
N SER A 223 -24.08 -18.12 42.28
CA SER A 223 -25.10 -17.17 41.82
C SER A 223 -25.73 -16.34 42.95
N SER A 224 -25.23 -16.40 44.19
CA SER A 224 -25.84 -15.72 45.34
C SER A 224 -24.81 -15.29 46.39
N ALA A 225 -24.59 -13.98 46.51
CA ALA A 225 -23.76 -13.32 47.53
C ALA A 225 -24.35 -13.48 48.96
N PRO A 226 -23.54 -13.39 50.05
CA PRO A 226 -22.16 -12.92 50.12
C PRO A 226 -21.09 -13.98 50.42
N ASN A 227 -21.45 -15.27 50.57
CA ASN A 227 -20.50 -16.37 50.80
C ASN A 227 -20.54 -17.37 49.64
N ALA A 228 -20.10 -16.88 48.48
CA ALA A 228 -20.09 -17.63 47.23
C ALA A 228 -18.76 -18.40 47.10
N SER A 229 -18.69 -19.65 47.58
CA SER A 229 -17.49 -20.47 47.36
C SER A 229 -17.22 -20.58 45.86
N SER A 230 -16.12 -19.98 45.42
CA SER A 230 -15.66 -20.11 44.04
C SER A 230 -14.98 -21.46 43.88
N GLU A 231 -15.39 -22.24 42.89
CA GLU A 231 -14.76 -23.53 42.62
C GLU A 231 -13.88 -23.41 41.40
N ILE A 232 -12.62 -23.84 41.53
CA ILE A 232 -11.67 -23.93 40.42
C ILE A 232 -11.21 -25.38 40.31
N LEU A 233 -11.41 -25.96 39.12
CA LEU A 233 -10.93 -27.29 38.77
C LEU A 233 -9.86 -27.18 37.70
N VAL A 234 -8.84 -28.02 37.81
CA VAL A 234 -7.79 -28.15 36.80
C VAL A 234 -7.70 -29.59 36.34
N ARG A 235 -7.52 -29.79 35.05
CA ARG A 235 -7.07 -31.07 34.52
C ARG A 235 -6.04 -30.86 33.43
N THR A 236 -5.27 -31.90 33.18
CA THR A 236 -4.28 -31.93 32.10
C THR A 236 -4.69 -32.97 31.07
N SER A 237 -4.15 -32.82 29.86
CA SER A 237 -4.34 -33.79 28.78
C SER A 237 -3.01 -34.29 28.22
N GLY A 238 -3.04 -35.53 27.73
CA GLY A 238 -1.96 -36.20 27.01
C GLY A 238 -2.39 -36.70 25.63
N ASN A 239 -3.03 -37.87 25.59
CA ASN A 239 -3.84 -38.35 24.47
C ASN A 239 -5.31 -38.56 24.89
N SER A 240 -5.60 -38.27 26.15
CA SER A 240 -6.89 -38.27 26.81
C SER A 240 -6.84 -37.24 27.94
N PHE A 241 -7.99 -36.84 28.46
CA PHE A 241 -8.05 -36.02 29.67
C PHE A 241 -7.79 -36.88 30.91
N GLY A 242 -7.05 -36.31 31.86
CA GLY A 242 -7.05 -36.79 33.24
C GLY A 242 -8.32 -36.40 33.97
N GLY A 243 -8.46 -36.89 35.21
CA GLY A 243 -9.52 -36.44 36.12
C GLY A 243 -9.36 -34.97 36.50
N TRP A 244 -10.46 -34.36 36.95
CA TRP A 244 -10.46 -33.01 37.51
C TRP A 244 -9.85 -33.02 38.91
N ALA A 245 -8.93 -32.09 39.15
CA ALA A 245 -8.37 -31.78 40.46
C ALA A 245 -8.91 -30.43 40.93
N GLN A 246 -9.46 -30.40 42.14
CA GLN A 246 -9.98 -29.16 42.74
C GLN A 246 -8.87 -28.37 43.42
N PHE A 247 -8.85 -27.05 43.21
CA PHE A 247 -7.99 -26.16 43.99
C PHE A 247 -8.52 -26.01 45.42
N VAL A 248 -7.64 -26.20 46.39
CA VAL A 248 -7.96 -26.09 47.81
C VAL A 248 -7.64 -24.66 48.30
N HIS A 249 -8.57 -24.06 49.03
CA HIS A 249 -8.46 -22.73 49.63
C HIS A 249 -9.16 -22.70 50.99
N SER A 250 -8.91 -21.66 51.80
CA SER A 250 -9.39 -21.58 53.20
C SER A 250 -10.89 -21.78 53.40
N GLU A 251 -11.72 -21.52 52.38
CA GLU A 251 -13.18 -21.67 52.48
C GLU A 251 -13.67 -23.09 52.14
N ASN A 252 -12.82 -23.91 51.50
CA ASN A 252 -13.10 -25.33 51.25
C ASN A 252 -12.22 -26.26 52.10
N LEU A 253 -11.52 -25.68 53.09
CA LEU A 253 -10.86 -26.41 54.17
C LEU A 253 -11.84 -26.66 55.31
N LEU A 254 -11.79 -27.87 55.87
CA LEU A 254 -12.58 -28.25 57.04
C LEU A 254 -12.10 -27.51 58.32
N GLY A 255 -10.83 -27.11 58.39
CA GLY A 255 -10.23 -26.36 59.49
C GLY A 255 -8.70 -26.24 59.37
N THR A 256 -8.07 -25.44 60.24
CA THR A 256 -6.60 -25.35 60.33
C THR A 256 -6.04 -26.49 61.16
N VAL A 257 -4.95 -27.12 60.68
CA VAL A 257 -4.16 -28.05 61.50
C VAL A 257 -3.16 -27.22 62.31
N SER A 258 -3.36 -27.13 63.64
CA SER A 258 -2.47 -26.39 64.55
C SER A 258 -1.71 -27.35 65.47
N GLN A 259 -0.40 -27.17 65.61
CA GLN A 259 0.42 -27.82 66.64
C GLN A 259 1.47 -26.85 67.22
N SER A 260 1.82 -27.02 68.50
CA SER A 260 2.85 -26.21 69.16
C SER A 260 4.26 -26.84 69.17
N GLY A 261 4.44 -28.02 68.55
CA GLY A 261 5.74 -28.68 68.32
C GLY A 261 5.61 -30.07 67.67
N GLY A 262 6.54 -30.45 66.79
CA GLY A 262 6.56 -31.74 66.05
C GLY A 262 6.13 -31.63 64.56
N ALA A 263 5.91 -32.77 63.89
CA ALA A 263 5.28 -32.82 62.56
C ALA A 263 3.74 -32.94 62.70
N PRO A 264 2.94 -32.25 61.89
CA PRO A 264 1.49 -32.25 62.08
C PRO A 264 0.91 -33.57 61.57
N THR A 265 0.13 -34.25 62.41
CA THR A 265 -0.47 -35.56 62.06
C THR A 265 -1.96 -35.47 61.68
N GLY A 266 -2.56 -34.27 61.75
CA GLY A 266 -3.95 -34.04 61.36
C GLY A 266 -4.15 -34.03 59.84
N ALA A 267 -5.26 -34.60 59.37
CA ALA A 267 -5.65 -34.52 57.96
C ALA A 267 -6.25 -33.13 57.67
N VAL A 268 -5.74 -32.46 56.64
CA VAL A 268 -6.26 -31.17 56.14
C VAL A 268 -7.62 -31.36 55.43
N ILE A 269 -7.92 -32.59 54.99
CA ILE A 269 -9.14 -33.01 54.28
C ILE A 269 -9.51 -34.43 54.72
N GLU A 270 -10.78 -34.68 55.08
CA GLU A 270 -11.32 -36.04 55.29
C GLU A 270 -12.00 -36.50 53.99
N ARG A 271 -11.57 -37.66 53.43
CA ARG A 271 -12.28 -38.29 52.32
C ARG A 271 -13.23 -39.33 52.90
N GLY A 272 -14.52 -39.01 52.91
CA GLY A 272 -15.61 -39.97 53.12
C GLY A 272 -15.94 -40.72 51.84
#